data_AF-A0A7M3Y179-F1
#
_entry.id   AF-A0A7M3Y179-F1
#
_cell.length_a   1.000
_cell.length_b   1.000
_cell.length_c   1.000
_cell.angle_alpha   90.00
_cell.angle_beta   90.00
_cell.angle_gamma   90.00
#
_symmetry.space_group_name_H-M   'P 1'
#
loop_
_entity.id
_entity.type
_entity.pdbx_description
1 polymer ?
#
loop_
_entity_poly.entity_id
_entity_poly.type
_entity_poly.pdbx_seq_one_letter_code
_entity_poly.pdbx_strand_id
1 'polypeptide(L)'
;MDLIILTLYMGWLHVMLGLVMGFRDVLLIGNGHGGIGLVAAFFEKGTWMLLLIGGLLFTHAYIGSHAEFLNIGVALIGVSTVLLMWTLYRYHGLDLPIAIMMGPIEALGMMPTVISYVRLFAVGVVGVKIAETGNHMFYDNITMDEPFMAVILFIGWFVVQAFAWVLGVFSPNIHAARLHMVEWMKQYYDSSGKPFSPFGGTSRFVEGE
;
A
#
# COMPACT_ATOMS: atom_id res chain seq x y z
N MET A 1 15.40 6.54 -10.67
CA MET A 1 15.22 5.10 -10.38
C MET A 1 15.12 4.87 -8.88
N ASP A 2 16.02 5.46 -8.09
CA ASP A 2 16.14 5.19 -6.64
C ASP A 2 14.90 5.51 -5.81
N LEU A 3 14.19 6.61 -6.10
CA LEU A 3 12.97 6.97 -5.39
C LEU A 3 11.79 6.01 -5.65
N ILE A 4 11.67 5.48 -6.87
CA ILE A 4 10.62 4.49 -7.21
C ILE A 4 10.90 3.20 -6.44
N ILE A 5 12.16 2.75 -6.46
CA ILE A 5 12.62 1.57 -5.74
C ILE A 5 12.37 1.74 -4.23
N LEU A 6 12.66 2.91 -3.66
CA LEU A 6 12.38 3.22 -2.27
C LEU A 6 10.89 3.07 -1.92
N THR A 7 10.00 3.61 -2.76
CA THR A 7 8.55 3.47 -2.53
C THR A 7 8.04 2.05 -2.68
N LEU A 8 8.65 1.25 -3.56
CA LEU A 8 8.33 -0.16 -3.69
C LEU A 8 8.72 -0.94 -2.43
N TYR A 9 9.91 -0.68 -1.87
CA TYR A 9 10.33 -1.27 -0.60
C TYR A 9 9.45 -0.84 0.56
N MET A 10 9.05 0.44 0.61
CA MET A 10 8.14 0.95 1.63
C MET A 10 6.77 0.28 1.54
N GLY A 11 6.23 0.10 0.34
CA GLY A 11 4.98 -0.63 0.11
C GLY A 11 5.07 -2.10 0.49
N TRP A 12 6.16 -2.78 0.12
CA TRP A 12 6.41 -4.15 0.54
C TRP A 12 6.45 -4.28 2.07
N LEU A 13 7.19 -3.40 2.75
CA LEU A 13 7.30 -3.41 4.20
C LEU A 13 5.94 -3.16 4.86
N HIS A 14 5.17 -2.19 4.36
CA HIS A 14 3.86 -1.86 4.88
C HIS A 14 2.86 -3.02 4.72
N VAL A 15 2.81 -3.65 3.55
CA VAL A 15 1.94 -4.82 3.32
C VAL A 15 2.38 -6.02 4.18
N MET A 16 3.69 -6.24 4.31
CA MET A 16 4.24 -7.29 5.17
C MET A 16 3.85 -7.13 6.63
N LEU A 17 3.96 -5.91 7.17
CA LEU A 17 3.54 -5.63 8.53
C LEU A 17 2.03 -5.89 8.73
N GLY A 18 1.19 -5.53 7.75
CA GLY A 18 -0.24 -5.83 7.78
C GLY A 18 -0.53 -7.35 7.82
N LEU A 19 0.20 -8.13 7.01
CA LEU A 19 0.11 -9.59 7.01
C LEU A 19 0.61 -10.23 8.30
N VAL A 20 1.66 -9.68 8.93
CA VAL A 20 2.15 -10.14 10.23
C VAL A 20 1.10 -9.89 11.33
N MET A 21 0.41 -8.75 11.28
CA MET A 21 -0.71 -8.48 12.19
C MET A 21 -1.86 -9.45 11.95
N GLY A 22 -2.24 -9.70 10.69
CA GLY A 22 -3.24 -10.71 10.33
C GLY A 22 -2.85 -12.12 10.78
N PHE A 23 -1.57 -12.50 10.65
CA PHE A 23 -1.07 -13.80 11.14
C PHE A 23 -1.24 -13.94 12.66
N ARG A 24 -0.94 -12.87 13.42
CA ARG A 24 -1.13 -12.86 14.88
C ARG A 24 -2.60 -12.94 15.27
N ASP A 25 -3.48 -12.28 14.52
CA ASP A 25 -4.91 -12.28 14.78
C ASP A 25 -5.52 -13.69 14.61
N VAL A 26 -5.22 -14.33 13.48
CA VAL A 26 -5.64 -15.72 13.20
C VAL A 26 -5.05 -16.72 14.21
N LEU A 27 -3.82 -16.47 14.68
CA LEU A 27 -3.17 -17.33 15.67
C LEU A 27 -3.83 -17.24 17.06
N LEU A 28 -4.26 -16.05 17.49
CA LEU A 28 -4.69 -15.79 18.87
C LEU A 28 -6.20 -15.82 19.07
N ILE A 29 -6.96 -15.28 18.12
CA ILE A 29 -8.42 -15.12 18.24
C ILE A 29 -9.17 -16.20 17.44
N GLY A 30 -8.50 -16.83 16.47
CA GLY A 30 -9.08 -17.85 15.60
C GLY A 30 -9.86 -17.23 14.45
N ASN A 31 -9.92 -17.94 13.33
CA ASN A 31 -10.50 -17.40 12.11
C ASN A 31 -12.03 -17.59 12.02
N GLY A 32 -12.70 -16.76 11.22
CA GLY A 32 -14.15 -16.88 10.94
C GLY A 32 -14.58 -18.23 10.34
N HIS A 33 -13.62 -19.02 9.84
CA HIS A 33 -13.81 -20.35 9.26
C HIS A 33 -13.59 -21.51 10.25
N GLY A 34 -13.38 -21.24 11.55
CA GLY A 34 -13.33 -22.27 12.61
C GLY A 34 -11.98 -22.99 12.76
N GLY A 35 -10.93 -22.54 12.06
CA GLY A 35 -9.55 -23.01 12.25
C GLY A 35 -8.82 -22.19 13.30
N ILE A 36 -8.36 -22.84 14.37
CA ILE A 36 -7.46 -22.26 15.38
C ILE A 36 -6.11 -22.98 15.29
N GLY A 37 -5.02 -22.24 15.15
CA GLY A 37 -3.66 -22.77 15.29
C GLY A 37 -2.66 -22.30 14.22
N LEU A 38 -1.38 -22.59 14.50
CA LEU A 38 -0.24 -22.19 13.67
C LEU A 38 -0.34 -22.65 12.20
N VAL A 39 -0.91 -23.83 11.97
CA VAL A 39 -1.01 -24.41 10.62
C VAL A 39 -2.04 -23.64 9.79
N ALA A 40 -3.20 -23.31 10.36
CA ALA A 40 -4.22 -22.51 9.67
C ALA A 40 -3.71 -21.09 9.37
N ALA A 41 -3.05 -20.45 10.35
CA ALA A 41 -2.46 -19.12 10.18
C ALA A 41 -1.34 -19.09 9.11
N PHE A 42 -0.51 -20.14 9.05
CA PHE A 42 0.54 -20.23 8.05
C PHE A 42 -0.02 -20.41 6.64
N PHE A 43 -1.04 -21.25 6.47
CA PHE A 43 -1.67 -21.42 5.18
C PHE A 43 -2.38 -20.12 4.75
N GLU A 44 -3.15 -19.50 5.63
CA GLU A 44 -4.01 -18.38 5.25
C GLU A 44 -3.32 -17.02 5.18
N LYS A 45 -2.24 -16.79 5.95
CA LYS A 45 -1.48 -15.51 5.93
C LYS A 45 0.01 -15.71 5.66
N GLY A 46 0.59 -16.84 6.09
CA GLY A 46 1.98 -17.19 5.82
C GLY A 46 2.28 -17.45 4.34
N THR A 47 1.36 -18.04 3.59
CA THR A 47 1.52 -18.26 2.14
C THR A 47 1.63 -16.94 1.38
N TRP A 48 0.85 -15.94 1.78
CA TRP A 48 0.91 -14.59 1.19
C TRP A 48 2.22 -13.88 1.49
N MET A 49 2.76 -14.08 2.69
CA MET A 49 4.08 -13.59 3.06
C MET A 49 5.18 -14.25 2.20
N LEU A 50 5.12 -15.57 1.98
CA LEU A 50 6.07 -16.25 1.09
C LEU A 50 5.97 -15.73 -0.35
N LEU A 51 4.75 -15.48 -0.84
CA LEU A 51 4.51 -14.91 -2.16
C LEU A 51 5.15 -13.52 -2.29
N LEU A 52 4.97 -12.65 -1.30
CA LEU A 52 5.56 -11.30 -1.31
C LEU A 52 7.09 -11.31 -1.19
N ILE A 53 7.68 -12.26 -0.44
CA ILE A 53 9.14 -12.45 -0.41
C ILE A 53 9.62 -12.89 -1.81
N GLY A 54 8.91 -13.82 -2.45
CA GLY A 54 9.25 -14.35 -3.76
C GLY A 54 9.17 -13.27 -4.84
N GLY A 55 8.11 -12.46 -4.79
CA GLY A 55 7.91 -11.30 -5.65
C GLY A 55 9.04 -10.27 -5.53
N LEU A 56 9.45 -9.94 -4.30
CA LEU A 56 10.54 -8.98 -4.08
C LEU A 56 11.89 -9.50 -4.59
N LEU A 57 12.22 -10.76 -4.33
CA LEU A 57 13.45 -11.39 -4.83
C LEU A 57 13.45 -11.44 -6.36
N PHE A 58 12.32 -11.76 -6.99
CA PHE A 58 12.16 -11.75 -8.44
C PHE A 58 12.39 -10.34 -9.02
N THR A 59 11.74 -9.31 -8.46
CA THR A 59 11.90 -7.92 -8.92
C THR A 59 13.33 -7.41 -8.70
N HIS A 60 13.96 -7.73 -7.57
CA HIS A 60 15.33 -7.34 -7.28
C HIS A 60 16.34 -8.02 -8.23
N ALA A 61 16.14 -9.31 -8.52
CA ALA A 61 16.94 -10.06 -9.48
C ALA A 61 16.82 -9.49 -10.91
N TYR A 62 15.62 -9.10 -11.32
CA TYR A 62 15.35 -8.54 -12.65
C TYR A 62 15.99 -7.16 -12.85
N ILE A 63 15.97 -6.30 -11.81
CA ILE A 63 16.51 -4.94 -11.88
C ILE A 63 18.03 -4.90 -11.64
N GLY A 64 18.54 -5.71 -10.70
CA GLY A 64 19.90 -5.63 -10.18
C GLY A 64 20.94 -6.49 -10.89
N SER A 65 20.62 -7.11 -12.03
CA SER A 65 21.48 -8.09 -12.75
C SER A 65 22.01 -9.27 -11.90
N HIS A 66 21.36 -9.59 -10.77
CA HIS A 66 21.72 -10.75 -9.95
C HIS A 66 20.89 -11.96 -10.36
N ALA A 67 21.34 -12.67 -11.41
CA ALA A 67 20.65 -13.82 -11.98
C ALA A 67 20.45 -14.99 -10.99
N GLU A 68 21.32 -15.10 -9.98
CA GLU A 68 21.27 -16.11 -8.91
C GLU A 68 19.94 -16.08 -8.14
N PHE A 69 19.39 -14.89 -7.88
CA PHE A 69 18.16 -14.72 -7.09
C PHE A 69 16.88 -14.92 -7.91
N LEU A 70 16.98 -14.94 -9.26
CA LEU A 70 15.82 -15.10 -10.14
C LEU A 70 15.16 -16.47 -9.93
N ASN A 71 15.97 -17.53 -9.94
CA ASN A 71 15.49 -18.90 -9.78
C ASN A 71 14.85 -19.13 -8.41
N ILE A 72 15.45 -18.54 -7.36
CA ILE A 72 14.93 -18.60 -5.99
C ILE A 72 13.58 -17.86 -5.90
N GLY A 73 13.49 -16.66 -6.47
CA GLY A 73 12.25 -15.87 -6.50
C GLY A 73 11.12 -16.58 -7.23
N VAL A 74 11.39 -17.09 -8.44
CA VAL A 74 10.39 -17.85 -9.24
C VAL A 74 9.96 -19.12 -8.52
N ALA A 75 10.91 -19.87 -7.94
CA ALA A 75 10.58 -21.07 -7.17
C ALA A 75 9.68 -20.74 -5.97
N LEU A 76 9.97 -19.66 -5.25
CA LEU A 76 9.18 -19.25 -4.08
C LEU A 76 7.76 -18.81 -4.49
N ILE A 77 7.61 -18.07 -5.60
CA ILE A 77 6.30 -17.71 -6.15
C ILE A 77 5.52 -18.97 -6.56
N GLY A 78 6.18 -19.92 -7.23
CA GLY A 78 5.57 -21.18 -7.65
C GLY A 78 5.07 -21.99 -6.45
N VAL A 79 5.93 -22.19 -5.44
CA VAL A 79 5.57 -22.88 -4.19
C VAL A 79 4.43 -22.16 -3.48
N SER A 80 4.48 -20.84 -3.38
CA SER A 80 3.44 -20.06 -2.72
C SER A 80 2.10 -20.18 -3.46
N THR A 81 2.10 -20.20 -4.78
CA THR A 81 0.88 -20.36 -5.58
C THR A 81 0.25 -21.75 -5.37
N VAL A 82 1.08 -22.81 -5.32
CA VAL A 82 0.59 -24.17 -5.02
C VAL A 82 0.04 -24.27 -3.60
N LEU A 83 0.70 -23.64 -2.63
CA LEU A 83 0.21 -23.55 -1.27
C LEU A 83 -1.12 -22.80 -1.21
N LEU A 84 -1.28 -21.70 -1.97
CA LEU A 84 -2.57 -20.98 -2.07
C LEU A 84 -3.66 -21.90 -2.63
N MET A 85 -3.41 -22.63 -3.72
CA MET A 85 -4.38 -23.61 -4.25
C MET A 85 -4.80 -24.63 -3.18
N TRP A 86 -3.85 -25.13 -2.39
CA TRP A 86 -4.14 -26.03 -1.27
C TRP A 86 -4.97 -25.37 -0.17
N THR A 87 -4.69 -24.11 0.15
CA THR A 87 -5.45 -23.35 1.15
C THR A 87 -6.90 -23.17 0.75
N LEU A 88 -7.16 -22.79 -0.51
CA LEU A 88 -8.49 -22.60 -1.05
C LEU A 88 -9.30 -23.90 -1.03
N TYR A 89 -8.66 -25.01 -1.37
CA TYR A 89 -9.30 -26.32 -1.35
C TYR A 89 -9.66 -26.78 0.07
N ARG A 90 -8.71 -26.72 1.01
CA ARG A 90 -8.89 -27.34 2.34
C ARG A 90 -9.57 -26.45 3.38
N TYR A 91 -9.35 -25.14 3.32
CA TYR A 91 -9.82 -24.18 4.33
C TYR A 91 -11.00 -23.33 3.86
N HIS A 92 -11.07 -22.93 2.59
CA HIS A 92 -12.24 -22.25 2.02
C HIS A 92 -13.29 -23.22 1.44
N GLY A 93 -12.97 -24.51 1.29
CA GLY A 93 -13.93 -25.52 0.86
C GLY A 93 -14.39 -25.38 -0.60
N LEU A 94 -13.60 -24.68 -1.44
CA LEU A 94 -13.86 -24.58 -2.87
C LEU A 94 -13.55 -25.90 -3.59
N ASP A 95 -14.33 -26.22 -4.62
CA ASP A 95 -14.06 -27.37 -5.48
C ASP A 95 -12.66 -27.26 -6.12
N LEU A 96 -11.97 -28.40 -6.23
CA LEU A 96 -10.59 -28.50 -6.71
C LEU A 96 -10.32 -27.77 -8.05
N PRO A 97 -11.22 -27.80 -9.07
CA PRO A 97 -11.02 -27.05 -10.31
C PRO A 97 -11.03 -25.53 -10.10
N ILE A 98 -11.89 -25.04 -9.21
CA ILE A 98 -12.04 -23.61 -8.92
C ILE A 98 -10.83 -23.12 -8.12
N ALA A 99 -10.37 -23.91 -7.13
CA ALA A 99 -9.20 -23.59 -6.33
C ALA A 99 -7.92 -23.48 -7.17
N ILE A 100 -7.74 -24.35 -8.17
CA ILE A 100 -6.60 -24.29 -9.09
C ILE A 100 -6.63 -23.03 -9.96
N MET A 101 -7.82 -22.60 -10.42
CA MET A 101 -7.92 -21.38 -11.22
C MET A 101 -7.77 -20.11 -10.37
N MET A 102 -8.37 -20.08 -9.18
CA MET A 102 -8.39 -18.91 -8.31
C MET A 102 -7.03 -18.64 -7.65
N GLY A 103 -6.26 -19.67 -7.28
CA GLY A 103 -4.98 -19.51 -6.59
C GLY A 103 -4.01 -18.54 -7.30
N PRO A 104 -3.73 -18.71 -8.61
CA PRO A 104 -2.93 -17.76 -9.38
C PRO A 104 -3.57 -16.37 -9.53
N ILE A 105 -4.90 -16.28 -9.65
CA ILE A 105 -5.60 -15.00 -9.81
C ILE A 105 -5.48 -14.17 -8.53
N GLU A 106 -5.66 -14.81 -7.38
CA GLU A 106 -5.48 -14.21 -6.06
C GLU A 106 -4.02 -13.76 -5.83
N ALA A 107 -3.06 -14.59 -6.22
CA ALA A 107 -1.64 -14.25 -6.21
C ALA A 107 -1.33 -12.97 -7.02
N LEU A 108 -1.92 -12.83 -8.22
CA LEU A 108 -1.79 -11.64 -9.06
C LEU A 108 -2.51 -10.42 -8.44
N GLY A 109 -3.62 -10.64 -7.74
CA GLY A 109 -4.39 -9.60 -7.03
C GLY A 109 -3.59 -8.85 -5.96
N MET A 110 -2.49 -9.42 -5.46
CA MET A 110 -1.59 -8.76 -4.51
C MET A 110 -0.62 -7.79 -5.15
N MET A 111 -0.25 -7.96 -6.43
CA MET A 111 0.71 -7.06 -7.09
C MET A 111 0.26 -5.60 -7.11
N PRO A 112 -1.01 -5.29 -7.45
CA PRO A 112 -1.53 -3.92 -7.38
C PRO A 112 -1.41 -3.28 -6.00
N THR A 113 -1.49 -4.05 -4.91
CA THR A 113 -1.39 -3.51 -3.55
C THR A 113 0.00 -2.93 -3.29
N VAL A 114 1.08 -3.63 -3.67
CA VAL A 114 2.45 -3.12 -3.51
C VAL A 114 2.74 -2.00 -4.51
N ILE A 115 2.28 -2.13 -5.76
CA ILE A 115 2.49 -1.11 -6.81
C ILE A 115 1.75 0.20 -6.48
N SER A 116 0.63 0.15 -5.77
CA SER A 116 -0.14 1.35 -5.41
C SER A 116 0.68 2.35 -4.56
N TYR A 117 1.72 1.90 -3.84
CA TYR A 117 2.63 2.77 -3.09
C TYR A 117 3.47 3.70 -3.98
N VAL A 118 3.65 3.38 -5.27
CA VAL A 118 4.27 4.29 -6.25
C VAL A 118 3.52 5.63 -6.32
N ARG A 119 2.24 5.65 -5.93
CA ARG A 119 1.45 6.87 -5.77
C ARG A 119 2.10 7.89 -4.83
N LEU A 120 2.72 7.46 -3.73
CA LEU A 120 3.40 8.36 -2.80
C LEU A 120 4.56 9.08 -3.50
N PHE A 121 5.33 8.35 -4.31
CA PHE A 121 6.38 8.92 -5.13
C PHE A 121 5.81 9.88 -6.18
N ALA A 122 4.78 9.46 -6.92
CA ALA A 122 4.19 10.26 -7.99
C ALA A 122 3.72 11.62 -7.47
N VAL A 123 3.04 11.65 -6.31
CA VAL A 123 2.54 12.89 -5.70
C VAL A 123 3.69 13.76 -5.21
N GLY A 124 4.74 13.16 -4.64
CA GLY A 124 5.94 13.90 -4.23
C GLY A 124 6.66 14.57 -5.41
N VAL A 125 6.84 13.85 -6.53
CA VAL A 125 7.46 14.39 -7.75
C VAL A 125 6.63 15.51 -8.35
N VAL A 126 5.30 15.35 -8.39
CA VAL A 126 4.39 16.39 -8.89
C VAL A 126 4.52 17.67 -8.04
N GLY A 127 4.57 17.55 -6.72
CA GLY A 127 4.77 18.70 -5.82
C GLY A 127 6.08 19.46 -6.11
N VAL A 128 7.19 18.73 -6.25
CA VAL A 128 8.49 19.34 -6.59
C VAL A 128 8.46 19.99 -7.97
N LYS A 129 7.84 19.35 -8.96
CA LYS A 129 7.76 19.88 -10.33
C LYS A 129 6.91 21.13 -10.46
N ILE A 130 5.85 21.25 -9.66
CA ILE A 130 5.04 22.47 -9.59
C ILE A 130 5.88 23.62 -9.02
N ALA A 131 6.64 23.39 -7.95
CA ALA A 131 7.51 24.41 -7.36
C ALA A 131 8.66 24.82 -8.32
N GLU A 132 9.29 23.86 -8.98
CA GLU A 132 10.34 24.10 -9.98
C GLU A 132 9.83 24.93 -11.16
N THR A 133 8.65 24.61 -11.66
CA THR A 133 8.00 25.35 -12.75
C THR A 133 7.64 26.77 -12.30
N GLY A 134 7.19 26.94 -11.06
CA GLY A 134 6.99 28.27 -10.45
C GLY A 134 8.26 29.11 -10.41
N ASN A 135 9.39 28.51 -10.04
CA ASN A 135 10.68 29.20 -10.03
C ASN A 135 11.10 29.62 -11.45
N HIS A 136 11.09 28.70 -12.41
CA HIS A 136 11.52 29.01 -13.78
C HIS A 136 10.62 30.02 -14.49
N MET A 137 9.31 30.05 -14.20
CA MET A 137 8.41 31.00 -14.84
C MET A 137 8.46 32.40 -14.23
N PHE A 138 8.59 32.51 -12.90
CA PHE A 138 8.47 33.81 -12.23
C PHE A 138 9.80 34.34 -11.70
N TYR A 139 10.63 33.51 -11.08
CA TYR A 139 11.87 33.93 -10.42
C TYR A 139 12.98 34.26 -11.43
N ASP A 140 13.15 33.43 -12.46
CA ASP A 140 14.19 33.63 -13.48
C ASP A 140 13.96 34.90 -14.34
N ASN A 141 12.72 35.40 -14.37
CA ASN A 141 12.32 36.61 -15.09
C ASN A 141 12.36 37.88 -14.23
N ILE A 142 12.79 37.81 -12.96
CA ILE A 142 12.93 38.99 -12.09
C ILE A 142 14.21 39.73 -12.45
N THR A 143 14.10 40.73 -13.31
CA THR A 143 15.18 41.67 -13.62
C THR A 143 15.06 42.92 -12.74
N MET A 144 16.19 43.44 -12.26
CA MET A 144 16.26 44.63 -11.38
C MET A 144 16.06 45.96 -12.13
N ASP A 145 15.94 45.91 -13.45
CA ASP A 145 15.84 47.10 -14.32
C ASP A 145 14.47 47.79 -14.21
N GLU A 146 13.41 47.07 -13.84
CA GLU A 146 12.06 47.63 -13.65
C GLU A 146 11.47 47.24 -12.28
N PRO A 147 11.52 48.12 -11.26
CA PRO A 147 11.11 47.79 -9.90
C PRO A 147 9.61 47.48 -9.77
N PHE A 148 8.75 48.05 -10.62
CA PHE A 148 7.31 47.74 -10.61
C PHE A 148 7.01 46.34 -11.15
N MET A 149 7.68 45.91 -12.22
CA MET A 149 7.52 44.58 -12.81
C MET A 149 8.06 43.50 -11.87
N ALA A 150 9.20 43.78 -11.19
CA ALA A 150 9.79 42.88 -10.21
C ALA A 150 8.84 42.58 -9.03
N VAL A 151 8.10 43.58 -8.53
CA VAL A 151 7.11 43.38 -7.45
C VAL A 151 5.96 42.48 -7.91
N ILE A 152 5.47 42.66 -9.13
CA ILE A 152 4.39 41.83 -9.69
C ILE A 152 4.84 40.38 -9.85
N LEU A 153 6.04 40.15 -10.40
CA LEU A 153 6.60 38.81 -10.57
C LEU A 153 6.89 38.13 -9.23
N PHE A 154 7.33 38.88 -8.22
CA PHE A 154 7.52 38.37 -6.87
C PHE A 154 6.21 37.92 -6.22
N ILE A 155 5.13 38.70 -6.37
CA ILE A 155 3.80 38.30 -5.89
C ILE A 155 3.31 37.05 -6.64
N GLY A 156 3.50 36.99 -7.96
CA GLY A 156 3.17 35.81 -8.77
C GLY A 156 3.91 34.56 -8.31
N TRP A 157 5.23 34.68 -8.09
CA TRP A 157 6.07 33.61 -7.54
C TRP A 157 5.57 33.15 -6.16
N PHE A 158 5.28 34.09 -5.26
CA PHE A 158 4.81 33.79 -3.92
C PHE A 158 3.47 33.03 -3.92
N VAL A 159 2.53 33.41 -4.80
CA VAL A 159 1.25 32.70 -4.95
C VAL A 159 1.46 31.27 -5.43
N VAL A 160 2.33 31.06 -6.43
CA VAL A 160 2.63 29.71 -6.93
C VAL A 160 3.31 28.87 -5.85
N GLN A 161 4.22 29.46 -5.07
CA GLN A 161 4.89 28.76 -3.98
C GLN A 161 3.93 28.41 -2.84
N ALA A 162 3.00 29.30 -2.50
CA ALA A 162 1.94 29.04 -1.53
C ALA A 162 1.02 27.89 -2.01
N PHE A 163 0.66 27.89 -3.30
CA PHE A 163 -0.13 26.82 -3.89
C PHE A 163 0.61 25.47 -3.90
N ALA A 164 1.89 25.46 -4.29
CA ALA A 164 2.73 24.27 -4.27
C ALA A 164 2.87 23.70 -2.85
N TRP A 165 2.99 24.57 -1.84
CA TRP A 165 3.03 24.17 -0.44
C TRP A 165 1.71 23.53 0.02
N VAL A 166 0.57 24.15 -0.29
CA VAL A 166 -0.76 23.60 0.05
C VAL A 166 -0.94 22.22 -0.57
N LEU A 167 -0.66 22.07 -1.88
CA LEU A 167 -0.73 20.75 -2.53
C LEU A 167 0.25 19.74 -1.93
N GLY A 168 1.45 20.19 -1.58
CA GLY A 168 2.47 19.36 -0.94
C GLY A 168 2.08 18.85 0.44
N VAL A 169 1.22 19.55 1.17
CA VAL A 169 0.71 19.10 2.49
C VAL A 169 -0.54 18.24 2.33
N PHE A 170 -1.53 18.68 1.56
CA PHE A 170 -2.83 17.98 1.51
C PHE A 170 -2.81 16.73 0.62
N SER A 171 -2.16 16.77 -0.54
CA SER A 171 -2.21 15.67 -1.50
C SER A 171 -1.58 14.38 -0.96
N PRO A 172 -0.37 14.41 -0.36
CA PRO A 172 0.21 13.21 0.25
C PRO A 172 -0.63 12.67 1.41
N ASN A 173 -1.24 13.53 2.23
CA ASN A 173 -2.04 13.11 3.38
C ASN A 173 -3.28 12.31 2.96
N ILE A 174 -4.00 12.76 1.92
CA ILE A 174 -5.17 12.04 1.39
C ILE A 174 -4.74 10.68 0.81
N HIS A 175 -3.62 10.64 0.10
CA HIS A 175 -3.12 9.40 -0.47
C HIS A 175 -2.61 8.42 0.59
N ALA A 176 -1.91 8.90 1.61
CA ALA A 176 -1.50 8.11 2.77
C ALA A 176 -2.71 7.52 3.50
N ALA A 177 -3.78 8.31 3.70
CA ALA A 177 -5.02 7.82 4.31
C ALA A 177 -5.66 6.70 3.47
N ARG A 178 -5.66 6.84 2.13
CA ARG A 178 -6.13 5.79 1.22
C ARG A 178 -5.30 4.52 1.36
N LEU A 179 -3.97 4.63 1.38
CA LEU A 179 -3.07 3.48 1.58
C LEU A 179 -3.39 2.76 2.90
N HIS A 180 -3.59 3.52 3.98
CA HIS A 180 -3.94 2.95 5.28
C HIS A 180 -5.31 2.25 5.29
N MET A 181 -6.33 2.84 4.67
CA MET A 181 -7.67 2.23 4.66
C MET A 181 -7.81 1.09 3.66
N VAL A 182 -7.20 1.20 2.48
CA VAL A 182 -7.44 0.28 1.36
C VAL A 182 -6.41 -0.83 1.32
N GLU A 183 -5.18 -0.58 1.75
CA GLU A 183 -4.08 -1.54 1.55
C GLU A 183 -3.62 -2.13 2.87
N TRP A 184 -3.66 -1.36 3.96
CA TRP A 184 -3.33 -1.86 5.29
C TRP A 184 -4.51 -2.55 5.98
N MET A 185 -5.65 -1.87 6.16
CA MET A 185 -6.80 -2.46 6.85
C MET A 185 -7.28 -3.76 6.20
N LYS A 186 -7.24 -3.87 4.86
CA LYS A 186 -7.64 -5.10 4.15
C LYS A 186 -6.84 -6.36 4.54
N GLN A 187 -5.62 -6.22 5.06
CA GLN A 187 -4.76 -7.38 5.35
C GLN A 187 -5.19 -8.14 6.60
N TYR A 188 -5.79 -7.45 7.58
CA TYR A 188 -6.12 -8.02 8.90
C TYR A 188 -7.57 -7.79 9.33
N TYR A 189 -8.27 -6.80 8.77
CA TYR A 189 -9.60 -6.46 9.23
C TYR A 189 -10.63 -7.44 8.67
N ASP A 190 -11.12 -8.34 9.51
CA ASP A 190 -12.35 -9.09 9.26
C ASP A 190 -13.55 -8.30 9.79
N SER A 191 -14.59 -8.14 8.97
CA SER A 191 -15.79 -7.35 9.30
C SER A 191 -16.72 -8.07 10.28
N SER A 192 -16.28 -9.19 10.87
CA SER A 192 -17.04 -10.06 11.77
C SER A 192 -17.15 -9.53 13.23
N GLY A 193 -16.93 -8.22 13.44
CA GLY A 193 -17.09 -7.58 14.75
C GLY A 193 -18.55 -7.25 15.07
N LYS A 194 -19.00 -7.55 16.29
CA LYS A 194 -20.27 -7.00 16.80
C LYS A 194 -20.01 -5.58 17.32
N PRO A 195 -20.78 -4.56 16.89
CA PRO A 195 -20.67 -3.23 17.45
C PRO A 195 -20.93 -3.30 18.95
N PHE A 196 -20.09 -2.63 19.74
CA PHE A 196 -20.26 -2.55 21.17
C PHE A 196 -21.60 -1.88 21.48
N SER A 197 -22.56 -2.66 21.98
CA SER A 197 -23.80 -2.13 22.51
C SER A 197 -23.58 -1.86 24.01
N PRO A 198 -23.45 -0.59 24.44
CA PRO A 198 -23.39 -0.30 25.86
C PRO A 198 -24.68 -0.77 26.52
N PHE A 199 -24.59 -1.32 27.74
CA PHE A 199 -25.77 -1.58 28.55
C PHE A 199 -26.55 -0.29 28.72
N GLY A 200 -27.81 -0.32 28.25
CA GLY A 200 -28.65 0.85 27.99
C GLY A 200 -28.47 2.02 28.93
N GLY A 201 -27.87 3.08 28.39
CA GLY A 201 -27.77 4.39 28.99
C GLY A 201 -27.79 5.43 27.87
N THR A 202 -28.95 5.61 27.25
CA THR A 202 -29.14 6.75 26.34
C THR A 202 -29.06 8.02 27.18
N SER A 203 -27.90 8.69 27.15
CA SER A 203 -27.80 10.05 27.68
C SER A 203 -28.69 10.95 26.83
N ARG A 204 -29.72 11.52 27.46
CA ARG A 204 -30.76 12.38 26.86
C ARG A 204 -30.24 13.66 26.14
N PHE A 205 -28.92 13.89 26.07
CA PHE A 205 -28.31 15.17 25.67
C PHE A 205 -27.23 15.07 24.60
N VAL A 206 -27.09 13.95 23.90
CA VAL A 206 -26.18 13.87 22.75
C VAL A 206 -27.00 13.48 21.54
N GLU A 207 -27.34 14.47 20.70
CA GLU A 207 -27.75 14.24 19.33
C GLU A 207 -26.54 13.68 18.58
N GLY A 208 -26.60 12.38 18.27
CA GLY A 208 -25.75 11.75 17.29
C GLY A 208 -26.66 11.16 16.22
N GLU A 209 -26.54 11.67 15.01
CA GLU A 209 -27.05 11.02 13.80
C GLU A 209 -26.34 9.68 13.56
#